data_AF-A0A3B8HHE1-F1
#
_entry.id   AF-A0A3B8HHE1-F1
#
_cell.length_a   1.000
_cell.length_b   1.000
_cell.length_c   1.000
_cell.angle_alpha   90.00
_cell.angle_beta   90.00
_cell.angle_gamma   90.00
#
_symmetry.space_group_name_H-M   'P 1'
#
loop_
_entity.id
_entity.type
_entity.pdbx_description
1 polymer ?
#
loop_
_entity_poly.entity_id
_entity_poly.type
_entity_poly.pdbx_seq_one_letter_code
_entity_poly.pdbx_strand_id
1 'polypeptide(L)'
;MRIRRSVWSLVAVGLCLLGVAWSPAYAGSPFYLTVEKSFANTEKPLVRLDYTVSQKPMLVRVLRPRSLERFLEGQFQISRSYEQPVSELNPGYFFITGLNQLESPLKVSREMLDVDFRKSFKDSSFNKAILDASRGDLATRPEQVIHGPPAGFTVVREYFVDLEYGGKNVSDLGWWFADSGWREDRYQIRKIQLDPLPDGVYLVQAVQGKTEAQCLMQVSSLSVQVKQSSEQLVVRVVTRDLEPVSGASVSYRDSRGKWFDLGGKTNEFGELQFSSTAGSLDGKLVIKAETPDKRQALVNTDFLPSTSKDNTVFIVTDRPIFKPGETFFYKGVIRSFLDGQLKMPDIASKQAHISLIQFDGTATDLQGEVPVSGHGSFSGSFGLDESQPPGIYRLGA
;
A
#
# COMPACT_ATOMS: atom_id res chain seq x y z
N MET A 1 53.65 -42.95 41.35
CA MET A 1 52.31 -42.81 41.94
C MET A 1 51.80 -41.38 41.67
N ARG A 2 50.63 -41.24 41.01
CA ARG A 2 49.77 -40.04 40.87
C ARG A 2 50.30 -38.73 40.20
N ILE A 3 50.03 -38.62 38.90
CA ILE A 3 49.24 -37.59 38.14
C ILE A 3 48.82 -36.30 38.92
N ARG A 4 49.16 -35.06 38.46
CA ARG A 4 48.38 -34.13 37.57
C ARG A 4 48.77 -32.62 37.68
N ARG A 5 48.84 -31.94 36.51
CA ARG A 5 48.34 -30.57 36.12
C ARG A 5 48.81 -29.34 36.93
N SER A 6 49.04 -28.13 36.41
CA SER A 6 48.47 -27.38 35.28
C SER A 6 49.07 -25.97 35.25
N VAL A 7 49.65 -25.48 34.15
CA VAL A 7 49.71 -24.03 33.81
C VAL A 7 49.94 -23.86 32.31
N TRP A 8 48.93 -24.03 31.45
CA TRP A 8 48.89 -23.45 30.09
C TRP A 8 47.42 -23.32 29.69
N SER A 9 46.74 -22.33 30.25
CA SER A 9 45.35 -22.01 29.92
C SER A 9 45.15 -20.50 29.99
N LEU A 10 45.75 -19.77 29.06
CA LEU A 10 45.50 -18.33 28.89
C LEU A 10 45.55 -17.84 27.43
N VAL A 11 45.22 -18.71 26.45
CA VAL A 11 45.16 -18.30 25.03
C VAL A 11 43.87 -18.71 24.30
N ALA A 12 42.97 -19.50 24.90
CA ALA A 12 41.84 -20.09 24.16
C ALA A 12 40.44 -19.62 24.61
N VAL A 13 40.26 -18.34 24.95
CA VAL A 13 38.91 -17.76 25.21
C VAL A 13 38.63 -16.48 24.41
N GLY A 14 39.61 -15.95 23.66
CA GLY A 14 39.49 -14.66 22.97
C GLY A 14 39.04 -14.70 21.49
N LEU A 15 38.58 -15.84 20.95
CA LEU A 15 38.46 -15.97 19.48
C LEU A 15 37.29 -16.86 19.00
N CYS A 16 36.14 -16.82 19.69
CA CYS A 16 34.91 -17.50 19.22
C CYS A 16 33.66 -16.60 19.16
N LEU A 17 33.80 -15.26 19.08
CA LEU A 17 32.63 -14.36 19.13
C LEU A 17 32.46 -13.37 17.96
N LEU A 18 33.22 -13.47 16.86
CA LEU A 18 33.04 -12.56 15.71
C LEU A 18 33.08 -13.34 14.40
N GLY A 19 32.04 -14.13 14.16
CA GLY A 19 31.81 -14.82 12.89
C GLY A 19 30.34 -14.97 12.52
N VAL A 20 29.43 -14.33 13.25
CA VAL A 20 28.08 -14.10 12.73
C VAL A 20 28.23 -12.94 11.78
N ALA A 21 28.48 -13.23 10.51
CA ALA A 21 28.23 -12.28 9.44
C ALA A 21 26.77 -11.84 9.63
N TRP A 22 26.57 -10.64 10.16
CA TRP A 22 25.29 -9.97 10.07
C TRP A 22 25.03 -9.81 8.58
N SER A 23 24.33 -10.77 7.98
CA SER A 23 23.64 -10.53 6.74
C SER A 23 22.87 -9.23 6.97
N PRO A 24 23.19 -8.14 6.24
CA PRO A 24 22.46 -6.91 6.42
C PRO A 24 21.01 -7.27 6.20
N ALA A 25 20.17 -7.04 7.21
CA ALA A 25 18.74 -7.15 7.05
C ALA A 25 18.35 -6.03 6.07
N TYR A 26 18.38 -6.36 4.78
CA TYR A 26 18.00 -5.44 3.73
C TYR A 26 16.49 -5.29 3.80
N ALA A 27 16.05 -4.19 4.39
CA ALA A 27 14.66 -3.77 4.37
C ALA A 27 14.30 -3.36 2.93
N GLY A 28 13.83 -4.31 2.14
CA GLY A 28 13.35 -4.06 0.77
C GLY A 28 12.80 -5.34 0.16
N SER A 29 11.62 -5.27 -0.46
CA SER A 29 11.06 -6.38 -1.23
C SER A 29 11.99 -6.71 -2.41
N PRO A 30 12.19 -7.99 -2.78
CA PRO A 30 13.00 -8.36 -3.94
C PRO A 30 12.44 -7.81 -5.26
N PHE A 31 11.13 -7.52 -5.32
CA PHE A 31 10.50 -6.80 -6.41
C PHE A 31 9.25 -6.03 -5.99
N TYR A 32 8.84 -5.06 -6.81
CA TYR A 32 7.60 -4.30 -6.69
C TYR A 32 6.84 -4.33 -8.01
N LEU A 33 5.51 -4.37 -7.91
CA LEU A 33 4.60 -4.37 -9.03
C LEU A 33 3.74 -3.12 -8.98
N THR A 34 3.74 -2.33 -10.05
CA THR A 34 2.96 -1.11 -10.17
C THR A 34 2.23 -1.07 -11.50
N VAL A 35 1.02 -0.50 -11.49
CA VAL A 35 0.19 -0.36 -12.68
C VAL A 35 -0.63 0.91 -12.54
N GLU A 36 -0.92 1.59 -13.65
CA GLU A 36 -1.92 2.64 -13.61
C GLU A 36 -3.29 2.07 -13.24
N LYS A 37 -4.07 2.83 -12.48
CA LYS A 37 -5.29 2.30 -11.87
C LYS A 37 -6.39 2.00 -12.89
N SER A 38 -6.46 2.75 -14.01
CA SER A 38 -7.57 2.62 -14.97
C SER A 38 -7.13 2.75 -16.42
N PHE A 39 -7.53 1.78 -17.25
CA PHE A 39 -7.30 1.75 -18.69
C PHE A 39 -8.60 1.67 -19.49
N ALA A 40 -8.55 2.09 -20.75
CA ALA A 40 -9.61 1.79 -21.71
C ALA A 40 -9.54 0.32 -22.14
N ASN A 41 -10.65 -0.26 -22.59
CA ASN A 41 -10.72 -1.65 -23.05
C ASN A 41 -10.04 -1.90 -24.39
N THR A 42 -9.74 -0.85 -25.15
CA THR A 42 -8.97 -0.89 -26.41
C THR A 42 -7.48 -0.66 -26.19
N GLU A 43 -7.09 -0.16 -25.02
CA GLU A 43 -5.70 0.14 -24.68
C GLU A 43 -4.97 -1.13 -24.25
N LYS A 44 -3.64 -1.10 -24.36
CA LYS A 44 -2.75 -2.15 -23.87
C LYS A 44 -2.20 -1.73 -22.50
N PRO A 45 -2.70 -2.30 -21.38
CA PRO A 45 -2.26 -1.89 -20.05
C PRO A 45 -0.76 -2.10 -19.86
N LEU A 46 -0.09 -1.12 -19.26
CA LEU A 46 1.33 -1.16 -18.99
C LEU A 46 1.59 -1.45 -17.52
N VAL A 47 2.19 -2.60 -17.24
CA VAL A 47 2.58 -3.01 -15.89
C VAL A 47 4.06 -2.74 -15.71
N ARG A 48 4.43 -1.99 -14.68
CA ARG A 48 5.83 -1.73 -14.31
C ARG A 48 6.26 -2.69 -13.21
N LEU A 49 7.36 -3.38 -13.45
CA LEU A 49 8.00 -4.32 -12.56
C LEU A 49 9.39 -3.79 -12.20
N ASP A 50 9.62 -3.55 -10.92
CA ASP A 50 10.92 -3.15 -10.39
C ASP A 50 11.49 -4.34 -9.62
N TYR A 51 12.64 -4.88 -10.02
CA TYR A 51 13.15 -6.15 -9.49
C TYR A 51 14.67 -6.11 -9.24
N THR A 52 15.13 -6.95 -8.31
CA THR A 52 16.56 -7.08 -7.95
C THR A 52 17.18 -8.40 -8.43
N VAL A 53 16.37 -9.44 -8.59
CA VAL A 53 16.80 -10.79 -9.00
C VAL A 53 16.41 -11.04 -10.44
N SER A 54 17.39 -11.01 -11.36
CA SER A 54 17.18 -11.29 -12.78
C SER A 54 17.27 -12.78 -13.12
N GLN A 55 18.03 -13.55 -12.34
CA GLN A 55 18.40 -14.95 -12.66
C GLN A 55 17.25 -15.96 -12.59
N LYS A 56 16.07 -15.54 -12.13
CA LYS A 56 14.90 -16.39 -11.99
C LYS A 56 13.76 -15.80 -12.80
N PRO A 57 13.09 -16.61 -13.64
CA PRO A 57 11.90 -16.14 -14.33
C PRO A 57 10.82 -15.76 -13.32
N MET A 58 9.97 -14.83 -13.74
CA MET A 58 8.84 -14.37 -12.95
C MET A 58 7.53 -14.73 -13.65
N LEU A 59 6.59 -15.29 -12.90
CA LEU A 59 5.26 -15.56 -13.39
C LEU A 59 4.36 -14.36 -13.08
N VAL A 60 3.84 -13.73 -14.13
CA VAL A 60 2.86 -12.64 -14.02
C VAL A 60 1.50 -13.14 -14.48
N ARG A 61 0.49 -13.00 -13.64
CA ARG A 61 -0.89 -13.41 -13.91
C ARG A 61 -1.81 -12.22 -13.90
N VAL A 62 -2.76 -12.24 -14.83
CA VAL A 62 -3.93 -11.35 -14.82
C VAL A 62 -5.12 -12.16 -14.36
N LEU A 63 -5.66 -11.79 -13.21
CA LEU A 63 -6.73 -12.51 -12.53
C LEU A 63 -8.01 -11.69 -12.54
N ARG A 64 -9.15 -12.33 -12.75
CA ARG A 64 -10.48 -11.72 -12.63
C ARG A 64 -11.22 -12.31 -11.43
N PRO A 65 -11.79 -11.51 -10.52
CA PRO A 65 -12.59 -12.03 -9.42
C PRO A 65 -13.86 -12.70 -9.96
N ARG A 66 -14.25 -13.84 -9.40
CA ARG A 66 -15.51 -14.54 -9.75
C ARG A 66 -16.74 -13.77 -9.32
N SER A 67 -16.65 -13.06 -8.19
CA SER A 67 -17.64 -12.08 -7.73
C SER A 67 -16.90 -10.83 -7.33
N LEU A 68 -17.18 -9.73 -8.03
CA LEU A 68 -16.56 -8.45 -7.74
C LEU A 68 -17.02 -7.91 -6.38
N GLU A 69 -18.30 -8.10 -6.06
CA GLU A 69 -18.92 -7.62 -4.83
C GLU A 69 -18.22 -8.22 -3.61
N ARG A 70 -18.07 -9.55 -3.58
CA ARG A 70 -17.36 -10.25 -2.49
C ARG A 70 -15.91 -9.80 -2.36
N PHE A 71 -15.23 -9.62 -3.50
CA PHE A 71 -13.86 -9.12 -3.49
C PHE A 71 -13.81 -7.71 -2.88
N LEU A 72 -14.63 -6.76 -3.36
CA LEU A 72 -14.62 -5.39 -2.85
C LEU A 72 -15.02 -5.29 -1.37
N GLU A 73 -15.94 -6.14 -0.90
CA GLU A 73 -16.34 -6.24 0.50
C GLU A 73 -15.23 -6.77 1.41
N GLY A 74 -14.46 -7.76 0.94
CA GLY A 74 -13.34 -8.34 1.69
C GLY A 74 -12.13 -7.41 1.84
N GLN A 75 -12.04 -6.37 1.01
CA GLN A 75 -10.90 -5.47 1.00
C GLN A 75 -11.15 -4.25 1.88
N PHE A 76 -10.34 -4.03 2.92
CA PHE A 76 -10.40 -2.82 3.74
C PHE A 76 -9.99 -1.58 2.92
N GLN A 77 -8.90 -1.69 2.15
CA GLN A 77 -8.42 -0.62 1.28
C GLN A 77 -8.33 -1.10 -0.17
N ILE A 78 -9.28 -0.67 -1.02
CA ILE A 78 -9.35 -1.09 -2.43
C ILE A 78 -8.07 -0.70 -3.20
N SER A 79 -7.43 0.42 -2.87
CA SER A 79 -6.18 0.84 -3.54
C SER A 79 -4.95 0.01 -3.15
N ARG A 80 -5.02 -0.78 -2.08
CA ARG A 80 -3.96 -1.69 -1.61
C ARG A 80 -4.55 -3.08 -1.39
N SER A 81 -5.37 -3.54 -2.33
CA SER A 81 -6.03 -4.82 -2.20
C SER A 81 -5.01 -5.95 -2.21
N TYR A 82 -5.18 -6.90 -1.30
CA TYR A 82 -4.32 -8.08 -1.20
C TYR A 82 -5.18 -9.32 -0.95
N GLU A 83 -4.82 -10.40 -1.63
CA GLU A 83 -5.46 -11.70 -1.48
C GLU A 83 -4.45 -12.81 -1.23
N GLN A 84 -4.78 -13.66 -0.28
CA GLN A 84 -4.14 -14.94 0.04
C GLN A 84 -3.75 -15.80 -1.19
N PRO A 85 -2.50 -15.86 -1.71
CA PRO A 85 -2.18 -16.89 -2.70
C PRO A 85 -2.32 -18.29 -2.09
N VAL A 86 -2.79 -19.25 -2.89
CA VAL A 86 -2.77 -20.66 -2.50
C VAL A 86 -1.34 -21.15 -2.70
N SER A 87 -0.59 -21.30 -1.61
CA SER A 87 0.79 -21.80 -1.66
C SER A 87 0.79 -23.30 -1.41
N GLU A 88 1.13 -24.08 -2.44
CA GLU A 88 1.27 -25.53 -2.32
C GLU A 88 2.74 -25.92 -2.37
N LEU A 89 3.11 -26.94 -1.60
CA LEU A 89 4.44 -27.52 -1.70
C LEU A 89 4.55 -28.31 -3.00
N ASN A 90 5.61 -28.06 -3.77
CA ASN A 90 5.88 -28.81 -4.99
C ASN A 90 6.46 -30.20 -4.63
N PRO A 91 5.72 -31.30 -4.80
CA PRO A 91 6.25 -32.63 -4.49
C PRO A 91 7.46 -32.99 -5.36
N GLY A 92 7.53 -32.46 -6.59
CA GLY A 92 8.66 -32.64 -7.49
C GLY A 92 9.97 -32.05 -6.95
N TYR A 93 9.89 -30.97 -6.16
CA TYR A 93 11.08 -30.42 -5.50
C TYR A 93 11.68 -31.41 -4.52
N PHE A 94 10.85 -32.03 -3.67
CA PHE A 94 11.31 -32.99 -2.67
C PHE A 94 11.78 -34.30 -3.31
N PHE A 95 11.11 -34.74 -4.38
CA PHE A 95 11.53 -35.91 -5.14
C PHE A 95 12.91 -35.73 -5.78
N ILE A 96 13.11 -34.63 -6.52
CA ILE A 96 14.41 -34.34 -7.17
C ILE A 96 15.50 -34.04 -6.13
N THR A 97 15.16 -33.37 -5.03
CA THR A 97 16.10 -33.17 -3.91
C THR A 97 16.55 -34.51 -3.33
N GLY A 98 15.61 -35.44 -3.10
CA GLY A 98 15.94 -36.79 -2.64
C GLY A 98 16.80 -37.54 -3.66
N LEU A 99 16.44 -37.47 -4.95
CA LEU A 99 17.18 -38.11 -6.04
C LEU A 99 18.62 -37.58 -6.16
N ASN A 100 18.83 -36.27 -6.05
CA ASN A 100 20.15 -35.65 -6.09
C ASN A 100 20.99 -35.98 -4.84
N GLN A 101 20.36 -36.32 -3.72
CA GLN A 101 20.99 -36.71 -2.45
C GLN A 101 21.17 -38.23 -2.28
N LEU A 102 20.82 -39.04 -3.29
CA LEU A 102 21.01 -40.49 -3.22
C LEU A 102 22.51 -40.81 -3.17
N GLU A 103 22.99 -41.17 -1.99
CA GLU A 103 24.32 -41.72 -1.81
C GLU A 103 24.31 -43.25 -2.03
N SER A 104 25.42 -43.79 -2.55
CA SER A 104 25.54 -45.23 -2.74
C SER A 104 25.47 -45.96 -1.39
N PRO A 105 24.68 -47.04 -1.24
CA PRO A 105 24.65 -47.85 -0.02
C PRO A 105 26.03 -48.44 0.32
N LEU A 106 26.93 -48.56 -0.66
CA LEU A 106 28.32 -48.98 -0.46
C LEU A 106 29.13 -47.97 0.37
N LYS A 107 28.72 -46.69 0.41
CA LYS A 107 29.33 -45.68 1.27
C LYS A 107 29.10 -46.00 2.74
N VAL A 108 27.86 -46.34 3.12
CA VAL A 108 27.50 -46.76 4.48
C VAL A 108 28.26 -48.03 4.86
N SER A 109 28.27 -49.04 4.00
CA SER A 109 29.01 -50.28 4.24
C SER A 109 30.52 -50.05 4.39
N ARG A 110 31.10 -49.09 3.65
CA ARG A 110 32.51 -48.72 3.82
C ARG A 110 32.73 -47.95 5.13
N GLU A 111 31.82 -47.06 5.51
CA GLU A 111 31.93 -46.29 6.75
C GLU A 111 31.88 -47.17 8.01
N MET A 112 31.21 -48.32 7.91
CA MET A 112 31.21 -49.37 8.94
C MET A 112 32.55 -50.12 9.06
N LEU A 113 33.45 -50.04 8.07
CA LEU A 113 34.77 -50.66 8.16
C LEU A 113 35.68 -49.84 9.08
N ASP A 114 36.60 -50.56 9.74
CA ASP A 114 37.57 -49.97 10.65
C ASP A 114 38.39 -48.84 9.97
N VAL A 115 38.70 -47.79 10.73
CA VAL A 115 39.38 -46.60 10.21
C VAL A 115 40.79 -46.94 9.72
N ASP A 116 41.50 -47.83 10.41
CA ASP A 116 42.88 -48.19 10.05
C ASP A 116 42.89 -49.12 8.82
N PHE A 117 41.89 -49.99 8.70
CA PHE A 117 41.65 -50.76 7.48
C PHE A 117 41.37 -49.84 6.29
N ARG A 118 40.53 -48.81 6.44
CA ARG A 118 40.28 -47.85 5.35
C ARG A 118 41.55 -47.09 4.93
N LYS A 119 42.41 -46.73 5.88
CA LYS A 119 43.68 -46.03 5.61
C LYS A 119 44.70 -46.92 4.90
N SER A 120 44.74 -48.23 5.18
CA SER A 120 45.70 -49.14 4.51
C SER A 120 45.44 -49.27 3.00
N PHE A 121 44.22 -48.99 2.55
CA PHE A 121 43.84 -49.03 1.14
C PHE A 121 43.77 -47.65 0.47
N LYS A 122 44.30 -46.59 1.11
CA LYS A 122 44.22 -45.20 0.64
C LYS A 122 44.71 -45.00 -0.80
N ASP A 123 45.73 -45.76 -1.22
CA ASP A 123 46.33 -45.63 -2.55
C ASP A 123 45.79 -46.63 -3.58
N SER A 124 44.84 -47.48 -3.18
CA SER A 124 44.24 -48.50 -4.05
C SER A 124 42.93 -48.02 -4.71
N SER A 125 42.44 -48.77 -5.71
CA SER A 125 41.15 -48.51 -6.37
C SER A 125 39.96 -48.56 -5.40
N PHE A 126 40.12 -49.21 -4.24
CA PHE A 126 39.14 -49.22 -3.14
C PHE A 126 38.84 -47.81 -2.60
N ASN A 127 39.80 -46.89 -2.69
CA ASN A 127 39.59 -45.48 -2.31
C ASN A 127 39.00 -44.63 -3.45
N LYS A 128 39.06 -45.12 -4.70
CA LYS A 128 38.63 -44.37 -5.89
C LYS A 128 37.20 -44.70 -6.36
N ALA A 129 36.63 -45.83 -5.94
CA ALA A 129 35.42 -46.40 -6.55
C ALA A 129 34.21 -46.53 -5.60
N ILE A 130 34.04 -45.62 -4.64
CA ILE A 130 32.67 -45.27 -4.25
C ILE A 130 32.34 -44.09 -5.12
N LEU A 131 31.74 -44.40 -6.28
CA LEU A 131 31.06 -43.38 -7.05
C LEU A 131 30.12 -42.66 -6.09
N ASP A 132 30.37 -41.38 -5.82
CA ASP A 132 29.26 -40.46 -5.58
C ASP A 132 28.32 -40.74 -6.76
N ALA A 133 27.16 -41.34 -6.49
CA ALA A 133 26.22 -41.70 -7.55
C ALA A 133 25.83 -40.46 -8.37
N SER A 134 26.13 -39.26 -7.85
CA SER A 134 25.96 -37.98 -8.48
C SER A 134 27.06 -37.00 -8.04
N ARG A 135 28.13 -36.85 -8.83
CA ARG A 135 28.97 -35.63 -8.73
C ARG A 135 28.21 -34.46 -9.37
N GLY A 136 27.22 -33.93 -8.66
CA GLY A 136 26.37 -32.81 -9.09
C GLY A 136 24.87 -33.12 -9.00
N ASP A 137 24.03 -32.08 -9.07
CA ASP A 137 22.58 -32.26 -9.16
C ASP A 137 22.24 -33.02 -10.46
N LEU A 138 21.66 -34.24 -10.36
CA LEU A 138 21.29 -35.07 -11.53
C LEU A 138 20.20 -34.41 -12.37
N ALA A 139 19.34 -33.63 -11.71
CA ALA A 139 18.33 -32.81 -12.34
C ALA A 139 18.20 -31.47 -11.61
N THR A 140 17.87 -30.42 -12.36
CA THR A 140 17.59 -29.09 -11.80
C THR A 140 16.37 -29.17 -10.88
N ARG A 141 16.54 -28.75 -9.62
CA ARG A 141 15.44 -28.72 -8.66
C ARG A 141 14.39 -27.67 -9.08
N PRO A 142 13.11 -28.04 -9.21
CA PRO A 142 12.05 -27.06 -9.46
C PRO A 142 11.84 -26.17 -8.22
N GLU A 143 10.96 -25.18 -8.27
CA GLU A 143 10.70 -24.36 -7.08
C GLU A 143 10.00 -25.17 -5.97
N GLN A 144 10.36 -24.90 -4.71
CA GLN A 144 9.82 -25.60 -3.54
C GLN A 144 8.32 -25.33 -3.32
N VAL A 145 7.86 -24.12 -3.66
CA VAL A 145 6.49 -23.68 -3.47
C VAL A 145 5.91 -23.31 -4.83
N ILE A 146 4.73 -23.82 -5.13
CA ILE A 146 3.92 -23.40 -6.27
C ILE A 146 2.88 -22.43 -5.71
N HIS A 147 2.92 -21.20 -6.18
CA HIS A 147 1.86 -20.24 -5.91
C HIS A 147 0.75 -20.47 -6.92
N GLY A 148 -0.40 -20.99 -6.51
CA GLY A 148 -1.63 -21.01 -7.28
C GLY A 148 -2.33 -19.64 -7.27
N PRO A 149 -3.31 -19.42 -8.16
CA PRO A 149 -4.14 -18.22 -8.10
C PRO A 149 -4.90 -18.16 -6.75
N PRO A 150 -5.08 -16.97 -6.16
CA PRO A 150 -5.91 -16.81 -4.97
C PRO A 150 -7.31 -17.40 -5.15
N ALA A 151 -7.88 -17.90 -4.04
CA ALA A 151 -9.22 -18.48 -4.06
C ALA A 151 -10.26 -17.45 -4.52
N GLY A 152 -11.22 -17.87 -5.35
CA GLY A 152 -12.26 -16.97 -5.86
C GLY A 152 -11.88 -16.15 -7.10
N PHE A 153 -10.70 -16.37 -7.67
CA PHE A 153 -10.29 -15.75 -8.95
C PHE A 153 -10.32 -16.75 -10.10
N THR A 154 -10.38 -16.22 -11.32
CA THR A 154 -10.11 -16.94 -12.57
C THR A 154 -8.88 -16.34 -13.24
N VAL A 155 -8.01 -17.20 -13.75
CA VAL A 155 -6.83 -16.78 -14.49
C VAL A 155 -7.28 -16.40 -15.90
N VAL A 156 -7.10 -15.13 -16.27
CA VAL A 156 -7.43 -14.62 -17.60
C VAL A 156 -6.23 -14.80 -18.52
N ARG A 157 -5.03 -14.48 -18.02
CA ARG A 157 -3.77 -14.60 -18.76
C ARG A 157 -2.62 -14.91 -17.81
N GLU A 158 -1.63 -15.62 -18.32
CA GLU A 158 -0.36 -15.86 -17.65
C GLU A 158 0.79 -15.52 -18.58
N TYR A 159 1.83 -14.90 -18.02
CA TYR A 159 3.02 -14.48 -18.71
C TYR A 159 4.23 -15.00 -17.92
N PHE A 160 5.05 -15.82 -18.58
CA PHE A 160 6.37 -16.17 -18.05
C PHE A 160 7.37 -15.14 -18.55
N VAL A 161 7.87 -14.33 -17.62
CA VAL A 161 8.78 -13.22 -17.90
C VAL A 161 10.18 -13.67 -17.51
N ASP A 162 11.01 -13.97 -18.51
CA ASP A 162 12.45 -14.13 -18.32
C ASP A 162 13.05 -12.76 -18.02
N LEU A 163 13.66 -12.58 -16.85
CA LEU A 163 14.24 -11.33 -16.38
C LEU A 163 15.72 -11.18 -16.74
N GLU A 164 16.39 -12.22 -17.26
CA GLU A 164 17.77 -12.13 -17.76
C GLU A 164 17.81 -11.60 -19.20
N TYR A 165 16.87 -12.04 -20.03
CA TYR A 165 16.79 -11.66 -21.44
C TYR A 165 15.37 -11.18 -21.76
N GLY A 166 15.24 -9.88 -22.08
CA GLY A 166 13.98 -9.26 -22.46
C GLY A 166 13.29 -10.01 -23.61
N GLY A 167 12.02 -10.39 -23.42
CA GLY A 167 11.22 -11.16 -24.37
C GLY A 167 11.04 -10.47 -25.74
N LYS A 168 10.42 -11.19 -26.69
CA LYS A 168 10.39 -10.86 -28.13
C LYS A 168 10.16 -9.36 -28.42
N ASN A 169 11.22 -8.75 -28.95
CA ASN A 169 11.41 -7.33 -29.34
C ASN A 169 11.69 -6.36 -28.18
N VAL A 170 12.86 -6.43 -27.55
CA VAL A 170 13.87 -5.33 -27.49
C VAL A 170 15.14 -5.82 -26.78
N SER A 171 16.27 -5.36 -27.33
CA SER A 171 17.66 -5.47 -26.90
C SER A 171 17.95 -4.89 -25.51
N ASP A 172 18.39 -5.73 -24.58
CA ASP A 172 19.11 -5.28 -23.39
C ASP A 172 20.59 -5.05 -23.77
N LEU A 173 20.83 -4.00 -24.58
CA LEU A 173 22.18 -3.62 -25.01
C LEU A 173 22.86 -2.87 -23.87
N GLY A 174 23.47 -3.66 -22.99
CA GLY A 174 24.45 -3.19 -22.04
C GLY A 174 25.49 -2.29 -22.73
N TRP A 175 25.64 -1.10 -22.14
CA TRP A 175 26.84 -0.26 -22.14
C TRP A 175 27.19 0.62 -23.33
N TRP A 176 26.43 0.70 -24.42
CA TRP A 176 26.62 1.86 -25.33
C TRP A 176 25.39 2.57 -25.91
N PHE A 177 24.18 1.99 -26.05
CA PHE A 177 23.10 2.70 -26.76
C PHE A 177 21.62 2.44 -26.36
N ALA A 178 21.28 1.88 -25.19
CA ALA A 178 19.86 1.65 -24.83
C ALA A 178 19.52 1.98 -23.36
N ASP A 179 19.03 3.20 -23.13
CA ASP A 179 18.36 3.60 -21.90
C ASP A 179 16.90 3.12 -21.91
N SER A 180 16.63 2.00 -21.24
CA SER A 180 15.29 1.76 -20.66
C SER A 180 15.33 1.06 -19.30
N GLY A 181 16.51 0.60 -18.86
CA GLY A 181 16.77 0.17 -17.49
C GLY A 181 17.40 1.31 -16.69
N TRP A 182 16.58 2.22 -16.16
CA TRP A 182 17.03 3.12 -15.10
C TRP A 182 17.37 2.27 -13.87
N ARG A 183 18.63 2.26 -13.44
CA ARG A 183 19.08 1.65 -12.19
C ARG A 183 18.99 2.69 -11.07
N GLU A 184 17.97 2.61 -10.23
CA GLU A 184 17.97 3.27 -8.92
C GLU A 184 18.72 2.35 -7.93
N ASP A 185 20.06 2.46 -7.92
CA ASP A 185 21.08 1.82 -7.05
C ASP A 185 21.02 0.29 -6.76
N ARG A 186 19.90 -0.41 -7.03
CA ARG A 186 19.70 -1.84 -6.78
C ARG A 186 18.59 -2.47 -7.62
N TYR A 187 17.59 -1.69 -8.05
CA TYR A 187 16.45 -2.19 -8.82
C TYR A 187 16.66 -2.00 -10.33
N GLN A 188 16.24 -2.99 -11.10
CA GLN A 188 16.07 -2.93 -12.54
C GLN A 188 14.58 -2.76 -12.85
N ILE A 189 14.26 -1.97 -13.87
CA ILE A 189 12.88 -1.67 -14.25
C ILE A 189 12.55 -2.42 -15.53
N ARG A 190 11.40 -3.08 -15.55
CA ARG A 190 10.82 -3.67 -16.76
C ARG A 190 9.37 -3.26 -16.91
N LYS A 191 9.00 -2.88 -18.14
CA LYS A 191 7.62 -2.59 -18.51
C LYS A 191 7.05 -3.78 -19.28
N ILE A 192 5.96 -4.33 -18.79
CA ILE A 192 5.24 -5.46 -19.39
C ILE A 192 3.96 -4.90 -19.99
N GLN A 193 3.86 -4.97 -21.31
CA GLN A 193 2.66 -4.55 -22.01
C GLN A 193 1.70 -5.73 -22.10
N LEU A 194 0.53 -5.58 -21.49
CA LEU A 194 -0.56 -6.55 -21.58
C LEU A 194 -1.35 -6.31 -22.87
N ASP A 195 -1.90 -7.38 -23.42
CA ASP A 195 -2.89 -7.23 -24.50
C ASP A 195 -4.18 -6.61 -23.95
N PRO A 196 -5.02 -6.02 -24.82
CA PRO A 196 -6.28 -5.44 -24.39
C PRO A 196 -7.17 -6.46 -23.66
N LEU A 197 -7.86 -5.97 -22.65
CA LEU A 197 -8.72 -6.75 -21.76
C LEU A 197 -10.15 -6.20 -21.82
N PRO A 198 -11.18 -7.06 -21.66
CA PRO A 198 -12.55 -6.59 -21.60
C PRO A 198 -12.84 -5.82 -20.32
N ASP A 199 -13.96 -5.09 -20.29
CA ASP A 199 -14.40 -4.33 -19.12
C ASP A 199 -14.46 -5.21 -17.85
N GLY A 200 -13.85 -4.71 -16.78
CA GLY A 200 -13.79 -5.38 -15.49
C GLY A 200 -12.67 -4.87 -14.58
N VAL A 201 -12.68 -5.37 -13.36
CA VAL A 201 -11.60 -5.18 -12.38
C VAL A 201 -10.74 -6.44 -12.37
N TYR A 202 -9.44 -6.25 -12.40
CA TYR A 202 -8.43 -7.30 -12.46
C TYR A 202 -7.42 -7.14 -11.34
N LEU A 203 -6.93 -8.27 -10.84
CA LEU A 203 -5.80 -8.34 -9.94
C LEU A 203 -4.61 -8.84 -10.75
N VAL A 204 -3.55 -8.04 -10.83
CA VAL A 204 -2.28 -8.47 -11.45
C VAL A 204 -1.40 -9.01 -10.34
N GLN A 205 -0.96 -10.25 -10.48
CA GLN A 205 -0.13 -10.95 -9.51
C GLN A 205 1.21 -11.28 -10.17
N ALA A 206 2.31 -10.95 -9.51
CA ALA A 206 3.65 -11.34 -9.91
C ALA A 206 4.26 -12.25 -8.84
N VAL A 207 4.81 -13.39 -9.25
CA VAL A 207 5.38 -14.41 -8.36
C VAL A 207 6.80 -14.73 -8.82
N GLN A 208 7.74 -14.73 -7.86
CA GLN A 208 9.11 -15.19 -8.07
C GLN A 208 9.57 -15.99 -6.84
N GLY A 209 9.69 -17.31 -6.98
CA GLY A 209 10.02 -18.20 -5.88
C GLY A 209 8.99 -18.15 -4.75
N LYS A 210 9.40 -17.66 -3.58
CA LYS A 210 8.54 -17.52 -2.38
C LYS A 210 7.94 -16.12 -2.23
N THR A 211 8.29 -15.19 -3.12
CA THR A 211 7.88 -13.79 -3.00
C THR A 211 6.82 -13.45 -4.05
N GLU A 212 5.91 -12.59 -3.64
CA GLU A 212 4.73 -12.23 -4.41
C GLU A 212 4.46 -10.73 -4.28
N ALA A 213 3.95 -10.13 -5.36
CA ALA A 213 3.33 -8.81 -5.33
C ALA A 213 2.01 -8.83 -6.09
N GLN A 214 1.06 -8.03 -5.62
CA GLN A 214 -0.25 -7.87 -6.24
C GLN A 214 -0.56 -6.39 -6.42
N CYS A 215 -1.23 -6.05 -7.52
CA CYS A 215 -1.81 -4.73 -7.72
C CYS A 215 -3.17 -4.81 -8.40
N LEU A 216 -4.05 -3.85 -8.09
CA LEU A 216 -5.38 -3.76 -8.68
C LEU A 216 -5.35 -2.90 -9.94
N MET A 217 -6.02 -3.38 -10.99
CA MET A 217 -6.18 -2.68 -12.25
C MET A 217 -7.64 -2.70 -12.68
N GLN A 218 -8.17 -1.57 -13.12
CA GLN A 218 -9.49 -1.48 -13.74
C GLN A 218 -9.36 -1.26 -15.23
N VAL A 219 -10.15 -2.00 -16.00
CA VAL A 219 -10.33 -1.76 -17.43
C VAL A 219 -11.79 -1.45 -17.67
N SER A 220 -12.09 -0.29 -18.25
CA SER A 220 -13.48 0.14 -18.46
C SER A 220 -13.59 1.04 -19.67
N SER A 221 -14.60 0.78 -20.50
CA SER A 221 -15.05 1.68 -21.58
C SER A 221 -15.71 2.96 -21.06
N LEU A 222 -15.94 3.05 -19.75
CA LEU A 222 -16.51 4.21 -19.08
C LEU A 222 -15.41 5.08 -18.48
N SER A 223 -15.72 6.37 -18.37
CA SER A 223 -15.00 7.34 -17.56
C SER A 223 -16.02 8.01 -16.63
N VAL A 224 -15.68 8.05 -15.34
CA VAL A 224 -16.56 8.60 -14.30
C VAL A 224 -15.85 9.78 -13.67
N GLN A 225 -16.54 10.91 -13.60
CA GLN A 225 -16.07 12.11 -12.94
C GLN A 225 -16.95 12.36 -11.73
N VAL A 226 -16.32 12.69 -10.61
CA VAL A 226 -17.02 12.89 -9.35
C VAL A 226 -16.58 14.22 -8.77
N LYS A 227 -17.56 15.04 -8.41
CA LYS A 227 -17.36 16.21 -7.57
C LYS A 227 -18.10 16.02 -6.27
N GLN A 228 -17.36 16.19 -5.18
CA GLN A 228 -17.87 16.02 -3.83
C GLN A 228 -17.85 17.36 -3.09
N SER A 229 -18.90 17.58 -2.31
CA SER A 229 -19.00 18.56 -1.23
C SER A 229 -19.26 17.81 0.08
N SER A 230 -19.32 18.53 1.21
CA SER A 230 -19.62 17.92 2.50
C SER A 230 -20.97 17.20 2.53
N GLU A 231 -21.96 17.67 1.77
CA GLU A 231 -23.34 17.12 1.80
C GLU A 231 -23.83 16.64 0.44
N GLN A 232 -23.10 16.94 -0.63
CA GLN A 232 -23.55 16.71 -2.01
C GLN A 232 -22.51 15.95 -2.80
N LEU A 233 -22.99 15.10 -3.72
CA LEU A 233 -22.18 14.39 -4.68
C LEU A 233 -22.77 14.62 -6.06
N VAL A 234 -21.93 15.01 -7.02
CA VAL A 234 -22.29 15.07 -8.44
C VAL A 234 -21.42 14.08 -9.18
N VAL A 235 -22.05 13.11 -9.83
CA VAL A 235 -21.38 12.07 -10.60
C VAL A 235 -21.76 12.23 -12.06
N ARG A 236 -20.77 12.21 -12.94
CA ARG A 236 -20.95 12.22 -14.39
C ARG A 236 -20.31 10.97 -14.99
N VAL A 237 -21.10 10.20 -15.72
CA VAL A 237 -20.68 8.96 -16.39
C VAL A 237 -20.69 9.20 -17.90
N VAL A 238 -19.54 9.02 -18.52
CA VAL A 238 -19.35 9.16 -19.97
C VAL A 238 -18.61 7.95 -20.53
N THR A 239 -18.66 7.74 -21.84
CA THR A 239 -17.75 6.81 -22.53
C THR A 239 -16.34 7.40 -22.60
N ARG A 240 -15.35 6.61 -23.03
CA ARG A 240 -14.00 7.12 -23.31
C ARG A 240 -13.99 8.19 -24.43
N ASP A 241 -14.99 8.17 -25.31
CA ASP A 241 -15.21 9.16 -26.36
C ASP A 241 -16.00 10.39 -25.89
N LEU A 242 -16.22 10.52 -24.57
CA LEU A 242 -16.92 11.62 -23.91
C LEU A 242 -18.43 11.69 -24.17
N GLU A 243 -19.03 10.61 -24.67
CA GLU A 243 -20.47 10.53 -24.86
C GLU A 243 -21.19 10.27 -23.52
N PRO A 244 -22.28 10.98 -23.21
CA PRO A 244 -23.01 10.79 -21.96
C PRO A 244 -23.68 9.42 -21.89
N VAL A 245 -23.60 8.76 -20.73
CA VAL A 245 -24.23 7.45 -20.51
C VAL A 245 -25.41 7.60 -19.54
N SER A 246 -26.62 7.52 -20.08
CA SER A 246 -27.85 7.58 -19.30
C SER A 246 -28.24 6.22 -18.69
N GLY A 247 -29.02 6.25 -17.61
CA GLY A 247 -29.56 5.04 -16.99
C GLY A 247 -28.57 4.22 -16.14
N ALA A 248 -27.36 4.71 -15.90
CA ALA A 248 -26.38 4.05 -15.03
C ALA A 248 -26.77 4.21 -13.55
N SER A 249 -26.71 3.13 -12.78
CA SER A 249 -26.84 3.18 -11.32
C SER A 249 -25.50 3.55 -10.70
N VAL A 250 -25.55 4.31 -9.61
CA VAL A 250 -24.36 4.75 -8.89
C VAL A 250 -24.49 4.41 -7.42
N SER A 251 -23.41 3.90 -6.84
CA SER A 251 -23.29 3.62 -5.41
C SER A 251 -21.97 4.17 -4.89
N TYR A 252 -21.87 4.46 -3.60
CA TYR A 252 -20.63 4.84 -2.94
C TYR A 252 -20.31 3.92 -1.77
N ARG A 253 -19.01 3.75 -1.49
CA ARG A 253 -18.48 3.08 -0.32
C ARG A 253 -17.89 4.13 0.62
N ASP A 254 -18.31 4.11 1.89
CA ASP A 254 -17.78 4.98 2.94
C ASP A 254 -16.42 4.47 3.46
N SER A 255 -15.78 5.25 4.34
CA SER A 255 -14.47 4.88 4.92
C SER A 255 -14.54 3.65 5.84
N ARG A 256 -15.74 3.33 6.35
CA ARG A 256 -16.03 2.14 7.16
C ARG A 256 -16.26 0.90 6.30
N GLY A 257 -16.24 1.05 4.98
CA GLY A 257 -16.33 -0.03 4.01
C GLY A 257 -17.76 -0.44 3.64
N LYS A 258 -18.78 0.31 4.06
CA LYS A 258 -20.19 0.03 3.75
C LYS A 258 -20.61 0.67 2.43
N TRP A 259 -21.33 -0.08 1.60
CA TRP A 259 -21.92 0.41 0.35
C TRP A 259 -23.29 1.04 0.56
N PHE A 260 -23.51 2.18 -0.09
CA PHE A 260 -24.78 2.91 -0.13
C PHE A 260 -25.15 3.20 -1.58
N ASP A 261 -26.41 2.96 -1.93
CA ASP A 261 -26.96 3.35 -3.23
C ASP A 261 -27.35 4.84 -3.19
N LEU A 262 -27.11 5.57 -4.28
CA LEU A 262 -27.56 6.96 -4.40
C LEU A 262 -29.07 7.05 -4.66
N GLY A 263 -29.75 5.95 -4.97
CA GLY A 263 -31.20 5.87 -5.14
C GLY A 263 -31.71 6.46 -6.46
N GLY A 264 -30.84 6.67 -7.43
CA GLY A 264 -31.16 7.26 -8.73
C GLY A 264 -30.30 6.73 -9.86
N LYS A 265 -30.67 7.10 -11.09
CA LYS A 265 -29.92 6.77 -12.31
C LYS A 265 -29.44 8.05 -12.99
N THR A 266 -28.36 7.93 -13.77
CA THR A 266 -27.88 9.06 -14.58
C THR A 266 -28.93 9.52 -15.58
N ASN A 267 -29.06 10.84 -15.74
CA ASN A 267 -29.96 11.48 -16.70
C ASN A 267 -29.42 11.40 -18.14
N GLU A 268 -30.09 12.08 -19.09
CA GLU A 268 -29.67 12.14 -20.51
C GLU A 268 -28.27 12.74 -20.74
N PHE A 269 -27.78 13.56 -19.79
CA PHE A 269 -26.42 14.12 -19.81
C PHE A 269 -25.39 13.22 -19.13
N GLY A 270 -25.80 12.03 -18.68
CA GLY A 270 -24.95 11.11 -17.94
C GLY A 270 -24.68 11.54 -16.50
N GLU A 271 -25.48 12.45 -15.95
CA GLU A 271 -25.26 13.05 -14.63
C GLU A 271 -26.25 12.53 -13.59
N LEU A 272 -25.76 12.35 -12.36
CA LEU A 272 -26.55 12.06 -11.18
C LEU A 272 -26.10 13.00 -10.06
N GLN A 273 -27.06 13.72 -9.49
CA GLN A 273 -26.85 14.54 -8.30
C GLN A 273 -27.46 13.85 -7.09
N PHE A 274 -26.71 13.83 -6.00
CA PHE A 274 -27.13 13.25 -4.74
C PHE A 274 -26.87 14.24 -3.61
N SER A 275 -27.83 14.34 -2.69
CA SER A 275 -27.71 15.12 -1.46
C SER A 275 -27.96 14.19 -0.28
N SER A 276 -27.02 14.15 0.67
CA SER A 276 -27.09 13.28 1.84
C SER A 276 -28.13 13.78 2.83
N THR A 277 -29.12 12.94 3.15
CA THR A 277 -30.09 13.21 4.23
C THR A 277 -29.53 12.90 5.62
N ALA A 278 -28.44 12.12 5.69
CA ALA A 278 -27.87 11.60 6.95
C ALA A 278 -26.75 12.48 7.53
N GLY A 279 -26.53 13.67 6.97
CA GLY A 279 -25.45 14.59 7.37
C GLY A 279 -24.24 14.54 6.44
N SER A 280 -23.07 14.96 6.95
CA SER A 280 -21.84 15.08 6.16
C SER A 280 -21.38 13.73 5.61
N LEU A 281 -21.01 13.70 4.33
CA LEU A 281 -20.32 12.60 3.68
C LEU A 281 -18.88 12.49 4.20
N ASP A 282 -18.38 11.27 4.26
CA ASP A 282 -16.96 11.01 4.54
C ASP A 282 -16.09 11.67 3.47
N GLY A 283 -14.93 12.21 3.87
CA GLY A 283 -14.01 12.85 2.95
C GLY A 283 -13.43 11.91 1.88
N LYS A 284 -13.36 10.60 2.16
CA LYS A 284 -12.87 9.60 1.21
C LYS A 284 -13.94 8.60 0.86
N LEU A 285 -14.37 8.59 -0.39
CA LEU A 285 -15.38 7.66 -0.90
C LEU A 285 -14.83 6.86 -2.07
N VAL A 286 -15.40 5.68 -2.29
CA VAL A 286 -15.23 4.93 -3.55
C VAL A 286 -16.58 4.86 -4.26
N ILE A 287 -16.66 5.49 -5.42
CA ILE A 287 -17.86 5.54 -6.25
C ILE A 287 -17.81 4.39 -7.24
N LYS A 288 -18.89 3.61 -7.34
CA LYS A 288 -19.11 2.58 -8.35
C LYS A 288 -20.27 2.99 -9.24
N ALA A 289 -20.01 3.16 -10.53
CA ALA A 289 -21.03 3.33 -11.56
C ALA A 289 -21.22 2.01 -12.32
N GLU A 290 -22.46 1.61 -12.55
CA GLU A 290 -22.82 0.41 -13.30
C GLU A 290 -23.90 0.74 -14.34
N THR A 291 -23.64 0.41 -15.61
CA THR A 291 -24.60 0.62 -16.69
C THR A 291 -25.58 -0.56 -16.79
N PRO A 292 -26.73 -0.39 -17.46
CA PRO A 292 -27.65 -1.50 -17.75
C PRO A 292 -26.98 -2.69 -18.47
N ASP A 293 -25.94 -2.40 -19.28
CA ASP A 293 -25.14 -3.42 -19.98
C ASP A 293 -24.11 -4.12 -19.08
N LYS A 294 -24.15 -3.89 -17.76
CA LYS A 294 -23.21 -4.41 -16.76
C LYS A 294 -21.76 -3.95 -16.92
N ARG A 295 -21.53 -2.83 -17.60
CA ARG A 295 -20.22 -2.17 -17.62
C ARG A 295 -20.05 -1.41 -16.32
N GLN A 296 -18.87 -1.51 -15.73
CA GLN A 296 -18.61 -0.95 -14.40
C GLN A 296 -17.36 -0.06 -14.41
N ALA A 297 -17.38 0.97 -13.57
CA ALA A 297 -16.22 1.80 -13.30
C ALA A 297 -16.21 2.25 -11.83
N LEU A 298 -15.03 2.16 -11.22
CA LEU A 298 -14.74 2.61 -9.86
C LEU A 298 -13.87 3.87 -9.91
N VAL A 299 -14.21 4.85 -9.08
CA VAL A 299 -13.45 6.09 -8.91
C VAL A 299 -13.38 6.43 -7.43
N ASN A 300 -12.22 6.89 -6.96
CA ASN A 300 -12.08 7.34 -5.58
C ASN A 300 -12.25 8.86 -5.52
N THR A 301 -12.79 9.35 -4.42
CA THR A 301 -12.73 10.76 -4.05
C THR A 301 -11.78 10.94 -2.88
N ASP A 302 -10.99 12.01 -2.92
CA ASP A 302 -10.23 12.51 -1.78
C ASP A 302 -10.67 13.97 -1.55
N PHE A 303 -11.79 14.13 -0.85
CA PHE A 303 -12.32 15.41 -0.44
C PHE A 303 -11.84 15.74 0.98
N LEU A 304 -10.94 16.71 1.07
CA LEU A 304 -10.52 17.30 2.32
C LEU A 304 -11.33 18.60 2.48
N PRO A 305 -12.37 18.65 3.33
CA PRO A 305 -13.10 19.89 3.59
C PRO A 305 -12.12 20.89 4.23
N SER A 306 -11.61 21.82 3.42
CA SER A 306 -10.67 22.85 3.86
C SER A 306 -11.35 24.01 4.58
N THR A 307 -12.68 24.09 4.47
CA THR A 307 -13.50 25.14 5.05
C THR A 307 -14.74 24.49 5.64
N SER A 308 -14.93 24.64 6.95
CA SER A 308 -16.28 24.53 7.47
C SER A 308 -17.09 25.69 6.90
N LYS A 309 -18.39 25.50 6.65
CA LYS A 309 -19.30 26.59 6.24
C LYS A 309 -19.51 27.63 7.37
N ASP A 310 -18.73 27.54 8.44
CA ASP A 310 -18.91 28.33 9.64
C ASP A 310 -18.35 29.74 9.46
N ASN A 311 -18.82 30.63 10.31
CA ASN A 311 -18.25 31.96 10.43
C ASN A 311 -16.76 31.85 10.74
N THR A 312 -15.93 32.52 9.95
CA THR A 312 -14.50 32.62 10.20
C THR A 312 -14.28 33.61 11.35
N VAL A 313 -13.63 33.13 12.40
CA VAL A 313 -13.22 33.96 13.54
C VAL A 313 -11.72 34.18 13.46
N PHE A 314 -11.31 35.44 13.28
CA PHE A 314 -9.91 35.84 13.35
C PHE A 314 -9.62 36.37 14.74
N ILE A 315 -8.75 35.69 15.48
CA ILE A 315 -8.36 36.11 16.83
C ILE A 315 -6.90 36.53 16.81
N VAL A 316 -6.63 37.69 17.40
CA VAL A 316 -5.30 38.25 17.56
C VAL A 316 -5.12 38.59 19.03
N THR A 317 -3.97 38.18 19.56
CA THR A 317 -3.50 38.59 20.89
C THR A 317 -2.52 39.75 20.73
N ASP A 318 -2.33 40.54 21.78
CA ASP A 318 -1.33 41.61 21.80
C ASP A 318 0.10 41.06 21.64
N ARG A 319 0.38 39.88 22.23
CA ARG A 319 1.64 39.16 22.10
C ARG A 319 1.44 37.64 22.09
N PRO A 320 2.38 36.86 21.53
CA PRO A 320 2.28 35.40 21.49
C PRO A 320 2.74 34.69 22.77
N ILE A 321 3.42 35.39 23.70
CA ILE A 321 4.02 34.80 24.90
C ILE A 321 3.69 35.69 26.11
N PHE A 322 3.23 35.07 27.20
CA PHE A 322 2.91 35.71 28.48
C PHE A 322 3.60 34.99 29.63
N LYS A 323 3.90 35.72 30.70
CA LYS A 323 4.36 35.18 31.97
C LYS A 323 3.15 34.97 32.90
N PRO A 324 3.22 34.00 33.83
CA PRO A 324 2.26 33.91 34.93
C PRO A 324 2.13 35.25 35.68
N GLY A 325 0.93 35.59 36.13
CA GLY A 325 0.61 36.89 36.74
C GLY A 325 0.33 38.05 35.76
N GLU A 326 0.60 37.88 34.46
CA GLU A 326 0.32 38.92 33.47
C GLU A 326 -1.15 38.93 33.02
N THR A 327 -1.58 40.07 32.48
CA THR A 327 -2.88 40.17 31.80
C THR A 327 -2.72 39.79 30.32
N PHE A 328 -3.56 38.86 29.89
CA PHE A 328 -3.71 38.39 28.53
C PHE A 328 -4.79 39.21 27.82
N PHE A 329 -4.48 39.89 26.71
CA PHE A 329 -5.44 40.66 25.92
C PHE A 329 -5.70 40.01 24.57
N TYR A 330 -6.97 40.02 24.13
CA TYR A 330 -7.35 39.48 22.84
C TYR A 330 -8.38 40.35 22.12
N LYS A 331 -8.35 40.28 20.79
CA LYS A 331 -9.34 40.85 19.89
C LYS A 331 -9.74 39.84 18.84
N GLY A 332 -11.04 39.67 18.64
CA GLY A 332 -11.61 38.81 17.61
C GLY A 332 -12.42 39.59 16.59
N VAL A 333 -12.42 39.11 15.35
CA VAL A 333 -13.29 39.60 14.27
C VAL A 333 -13.97 38.41 13.61
N ILE A 334 -15.30 38.47 13.53
CA ILE A 334 -16.17 37.45 12.98
C ILE A 334 -16.60 37.89 11.57
N ARG A 335 -16.38 37.02 10.59
CA ARG A 335 -16.79 37.22 9.19
C ARG A 335 -17.37 35.93 8.63
N SER A 336 -18.45 36.05 7.86
CA SER A 336 -18.97 34.96 7.04
C SER A 336 -18.39 35.11 5.64
N PHE A 337 -17.88 34.03 5.04
CA PHE A 337 -17.50 34.03 3.64
C PHE A 337 -18.68 33.55 2.79
N LEU A 338 -19.37 34.48 2.13
CA LEU A 338 -20.56 34.23 1.32
C LEU A 338 -20.37 34.89 -0.05
N ASP A 339 -20.62 34.14 -1.12
CA ASP A 339 -20.51 34.61 -2.51
C ASP A 339 -19.14 35.22 -2.88
N GLY A 340 -18.05 34.67 -2.32
CA GLY A 340 -16.71 35.18 -2.57
C GLY A 340 -16.38 36.48 -1.82
N GLN A 341 -17.26 36.96 -0.94
CA GLN A 341 -17.07 38.18 -0.15
C GLN A 341 -17.12 37.88 1.34
N LEU A 342 -16.25 38.55 2.11
CA LEU A 342 -16.35 38.58 3.56
C LEU A 342 -17.49 39.51 3.95
N LYS A 343 -18.58 38.93 4.44
CA LYS A 343 -19.75 39.64 4.96
C LYS A 343 -19.77 39.58 6.49
N MET A 344 -20.53 40.49 7.09
CA MET A 344 -20.81 40.40 8.52
C MET A 344 -21.93 39.36 8.72
N PRO A 345 -21.72 38.35 9.59
CA PRO A 345 -22.78 37.41 9.91
C PRO A 345 -23.83 38.04 10.82
N ASP A 346 -25.07 37.55 10.72
CA ASP A 346 -26.13 37.88 11.67
C ASP A 346 -25.92 37.07 12.96
N ILE A 347 -25.45 37.74 14.01
CA ILE A 347 -25.13 37.10 15.29
C ILE A 347 -26.30 37.36 16.26
N ALA A 348 -27.20 36.39 16.37
CA ALA A 348 -28.42 36.50 17.17
C ALA A 348 -28.18 36.83 18.65
N SER A 349 -27.17 36.21 19.28
CA SER A 349 -26.82 36.43 20.69
C SER A 349 -26.11 37.76 20.95
N LYS A 350 -25.49 38.35 19.91
CA LYS A 350 -24.52 39.48 20.02
C LYS A 350 -23.47 39.27 21.12
N GLN A 351 -23.16 38.02 21.44
CA GLN A 351 -22.19 37.61 22.46
C GLN A 351 -21.29 36.51 21.89
N ALA A 352 -20.01 36.58 22.21
CA ALA A 352 -19.02 35.54 21.89
C ALA A 352 -18.57 34.86 23.19
N HIS A 353 -18.57 33.53 23.20
CA HIS A 353 -18.10 32.74 24.33
C HIS A 353 -16.62 32.44 24.15
N ILE A 354 -15.76 32.99 25.01
CA ILE A 354 -14.32 32.85 24.92
C ILE A 354 -13.82 31.94 26.02
N SER A 355 -12.94 30.99 25.69
CA SER A 355 -12.28 30.12 26.67
C SER A 355 -10.80 29.97 26.37
N LEU A 356 -10.00 29.93 27.43
CA LEU A 356 -8.59 29.55 27.34
C LEU A 356 -8.45 28.08 27.75
N ILE A 357 -7.79 27.28 26.92
CA ILE A 357 -7.53 25.85 27.18
C ILE A 357 -6.04 25.55 27.03
N GLN A 358 -5.55 24.55 27.74
CA GLN A 358 -4.20 24.03 27.51
C GLN A 358 -4.14 23.19 26.22
N PHE A 359 -2.95 23.02 25.66
CA PHE A 359 -2.75 22.29 24.41
C PHE A 359 -3.18 20.81 24.46
N ASP A 360 -3.12 20.20 25.65
CA ASP A 360 -3.58 18.83 25.90
C ASP A 360 -5.11 18.71 25.97
N GLY A 361 -5.84 19.83 25.85
CA GLY A 361 -7.30 19.90 25.92
C GLY A 361 -7.84 20.13 27.33
N THR A 362 -6.99 20.27 28.35
CA THR A 362 -7.44 20.59 29.70
C THR A 362 -8.03 21.99 29.74
N ALA A 363 -9.30 22.10 30.16
CA ALA A 363 -9.95 23.39 30.34
C ALA A 363 -9.29 24.18 31.45
N THR A 364 -9.10 25.48 31.25
CA THR A 364 -8.77 26.39 32.36
C THR A 364 -10.07 26.98 32.91
N ASP A 365 -10.02 27.56 34.11
CA ASP A 365 -11.16 28.30 34.68
C ASP A 365 -11.36 29.68 34.01
N LEU A 366 -10.54 30.04 33.02
CA LEU A 366 -10.59 31.29 32.30
C LEU A 366 -11.54 31.18 31.10
N GLN A 367 -12.79 31.53 31.35
CA GLN A 367 -13.86 31.60 30.34
C GLN A 367 -14.75 32.82 30.57
N GLY A 368 -15.39 33.32 29.52
CA GLY A 368 -16.30 34.45 29.64
C GLY A 368 -17.05 34.79 28.37
N GLU A 369 -18.19 35.45 28.53
CA GLU A 369 -18.99 35.98 27.42
C GLU A 369 -18.66 37.46 27.20
N VAL A 370 -18.37 37.83 25.95
CA VAL A 370 -18.01 39.19 25.57
C VAL A 370 -19.00 39.73 24.53
N PRO A 371 -19.49 40.98 24.66
CA PRO A 371 -20.37 41.57 23.66
C PRO A 371 -19.66 41.71 22.31
N VAL A 372 -20.37 41.34 21.25
CA VAL A 372 -19.94 41.54 19.87
C VAL A 372 -20.49 42.86 19.36
N SER A 373 -19.59 43.73 18.93
CA SER A 373 -19.94 45.03 18.33
C SER A 373 -20.75 44.89 17.04
N GLY A 374 -21.45 45.95 16.66
CA GLY A 374 -22.20 46.03 15.40
C GLY A 374 -21.36 45.90 14.12
N HIS A 375 -20.02 45.82 14.23
CA HIS A 375 -19.12 45.53 13.10
C HIS A 375 -18.58 44.08 13.13
N GLY A 376 -19.12 43.22 14.02
CA GLY A 376 -18.70 41.83 14.18
C GLY A 376 -17.34 41.67 14.87
N SER A 377 -16.95 42.59 15.74
CA SER A 377 -15.70 42.49 16.51
C SER A 377 -15.95 42.40 18.00
N PHE A 378 -15.09 41.67 18.72
CA PHE A 378 -15.10 41.53 20.17
C PHE A 378 -13.68 41.66 20.72
N SER A 379 -13.55 42.01 21.99
CA SER A 379 -12.24 42.12 22.66
C SER A 379 -12.40 41.97 24.17
N GLY A 380 -11.42 41.39 24.82
CA GLY A 380 -11.44 41.18 26.26
C GLY A 380 -10.06 40.90 26.82
N SER A 381 -10.03 40.49 28.08
CA SER A 381 -8.80 40.15 28.78
C SER A 381 -9.02 39.09 29.85
N PHE A 382 -8.00 38.28 30.09
CA PHE A 382 -7.92 37.36 31.23
C PHE A 382 -6.72 37.73 32.10
N GLY A 383 -6.89 37.71 33.43
CA GLY A 383 -5.77 37.73 34.35
C GLY A 383 -5.21 36.31 34.48
N LEU A 384 -3.92 36.13 34.19
CA LEU A 384 -3.26 34.84 34.41
C LEU A 384 -2.83 34.76 35.87
N ASP A 385 -3.11 33.64 36.52
CA ASP A 385 -2.63 33.39 37.89
C ASP A 385 -1.09 33.31 37.90
N GLU A 386 -0.45 33.73 39.00
CA GLU A 386 1.00 33.54 39.18
C GLU A 386 1.38 32.06 39.29
N SER A 387 0.45 31.22 39.74
CA SER A 387 0.57 29.77 39.84
C SER A 387 0.22 29.04 38.54
N GLN A 388 -0.11 29.77 37.46
CA GLN A 388 -0.48 29.18 36.18
C GLN A 388 0.69 28.35 35.59
N PRO A 389 0.48 27.07 35.23
CA PRO A 389 1.55 26.23 34.69
C PRO A 389 2.10 26.77 33.36
N PRO A 390 3.42 26.74 33.12
CA PRO A 390 3.99 27.11 31.82
C PRO A 390 3.63 26.08 30.75
N GLY A 391 3.29 26.53 29.55
CA GLY A 391 2.91 25.64 28.46
C GLY A 391 2.32 26.36 27.25
N ILE A 392 1.81 25.57 26.31
CA ILE A 392 1.08 26.08 25.14
C ILE A 392 -0.40 26.16 25.53
N TYR A 393 -0.97 27.35 25.37
CA TYR A 393 -2.39 27.62 25.58
C TYR A 393 -3.04 27.98 24.24
N ARG A 394 -4.30 27.62 24.09
CA ARG A 394 -5.14 27.91 22.93
C ARG A 394 -6.37 28.69 23.37
N LEU A 395 -6.66 29.75 22.65
CA LEU A 395 -7.89 30.51 22.79
C LEU A 395 -8.97 29.92 21.87
N GLY A 396 -10.11 29.57 22.44
CA GLY A 396 -11.34 29.18 21.73
C GLY A 396 -12.37 30.30 21.77
N ALA A 397 -13.17 30.42 20.70
CA ALA A 397 -14.24 31.41 20.56
C ALA A 397 -15.44 30.82 19.80
#